data_AF-A0A4U7BH60-F1
#
_entry.id   AF-A0A4U7BH60-F1
#
_cell.length_a   1.000
_cell.length_b   1.000
_cell.length_c   1.000
_cell.angle_alpha   90.00
_cell.angle_beta   90.00
_cell.angle_gamma   90.00
#
_symmetry.space_group_name_H-M   'P 1'
#
loop_
_entity.id
_entity.type
_entity.pdbx_description
1 polymer ?
#
loop_
_entity_poly.entity_id
_entity_poly.type
_entity_poly.pdbx_seq_one_letter_code
_entity_poly.pdbx_strand_id
1 'polypeptide(L)'
;MSKKLYDLIWDEAELLMEKLQRKNIKLTKNVFLNFLYGIINKHNQLKTYDLFNSKNTFAFVSKDRKKYIIISYEEEQERKIDLSGFNLKGKDQTFYELKHFYETNYKKINLKDFKK
;
A
#
# COMPACT_ATOMS: atom_id res chain seq x y z
N MET A 1 -13.75 16.81 8.92
CA MET A 1 -12.82 16.61 7.80
C MET A 1 -12.59 15.12 7.61
N SER A 2 -12.68 14.58 6.39
CA SER A 2 -12.22 13.20 6.14
C SER A 2 -10.71 13.15 6.38
N LYS A 3 -10.22 12.20 7.20
CA LYS A 3 -8.79 11.89 7.27
C LYS A 3 -8.26 11.63 5.86
N LYS A 4 -7.02 12.05 5.58
CA LYS A 4 -6.40 11.72 4.29
C LYS A 4 -6.13 10.22 4.26
N LEU A 5 -6.26 9.62 3.08
CA LEU A 5 -6.08 8.18 2.88
C LEU A 5 -4.73 7.66 3.41
N TYR A 6 -3.68 8.48 3.30
CA TYR A 6 -2.37 8.21 3.86
C TYR A 6 -2.42 7.99 5.38
N ASP A 7 -2.98 8.94 6.12
CA ASP A 7 -3.07 8.89 7.59
C ASP A 7 -3.85 7.66 8.05
N LEU A 8 -4.91 7.31 7.31
CA LEU A 8 -5.73 6.15 7.58
C LEU A 8 -4.98 4.82 7.38
N ILE A 9 -4.15 4.71 6.34
CA ILE A 9 -3.30 3.52 6.15
C ILE A 9 -2.23 3.46 7.24
N TRP A 10 -1.67 4.60 7.62
CA TRP A 10 -0.66 4.70 8.68
C TRP A 10 -1.20 4.24 10.03
N ASP A 11 -2.34 4.77 10.47
CA ASP A 11 -2.99 4.39 11.74
C ASP A 11 -3.23 2.86 11.81
N GLU A 12 -3.69 2.25 10.72
CA GLU A 12 -3.94 0.79 10.68
C GLU A 12 -2.63 -0.01 10.71
N ALA A 13 -1.57 0.49 10.06
CA ALA A 13 -0.26 -0.13 10.09
C ALA A 13 0.33 -0.10 11.50
N GLU A 14 0.25 1.04 12.21
CA GLU A 14 0.70 1.16 13.60
C GLU A 14 -0.03 0.18 14.51
N LEU A 15 -1.36 0.08 14.38
CA LEU A 15 -2.17 -0.89 15.13
C LEU A 15 -1.77 -2.34 14.84
N LEU A 16 -1.46 -2.68 13.58
CA LEU A 16 -0.94 -3.99 13.24
C LEU A 16 0.41 -4.24 13.94
N MET A 17 1.34 -3.28 13.86
CA MET A 17 2.67 -3.41 14.45
C MET A 17 2.62 -3.61 15.97
N GLU A 18 1.79 -2.83 16.67
CA GLU A 18 1.56 -3.02 18.11
C GLU A 18 1.03 -4.42 18.42
N LYS A 19 0.06 -4.91 17.64
CA LYS A 19 -0.53 -6.23 17.82
C LYS A 19 0.48 -7.35 17.59
N LEU A 20 1.33 -7.22 16.56
CA LEU A 20 2.39 -8.18 16.26
C LEU A 20 3.42 -8.23 17.40
N GLN A 21 3.81 -7.07 17.93
CA GLN A 21 4.72 -6.98 19.07
C GLN A 21 4.11 -7.60 20.33
N ARG A 22 2.86 -7.25 20.69
CA ARG A 22 2.18 -7.77 21.89
C ARG A 22 1.99 -9.29 21.85
N LYS A 23 1.76 -9.85 20.67
CA LYS A 23 1.50 -11.30 20.49
C LYS A 23 2.75 -12.09 20.09
N ASN A 24 3.90 -11.45 19.99
CA ASN A 24 5.14 -12.03 19.47
C ASN A 24 4.96 -12.76 18.12
N ILE A 25 4.21 -12.15 17.20
CA ILE A 25 3.94 -12.67 15.86
C ILE A 25 4.89 -11.98 14.87
N LYS A 26 5.53 -12.75 13.98
CA LYS A 26 6.37 -12.19 12.92
C LYS A 26 5.51 -11.53 11.83
N LEU A 27 5.96 -10.39 11.31
CA LEU A 27 5.41 -9.79 10.10
C LEU A 27 5.85 -10.63 8.89
N THR A 28 4.99 -11.54 8.45
CA THR A 28 5.21 -12.33 7.22
C THR A 28 4.46 -11.71 6.05
N LYS A 29 4.80 -12.13 4.82
CA LYS A 29 4.05 -11.76 3.62
C LYS A 29 2.55 -11.98 3.76
N ASN A 30 2.14 -13.13 4.31
CA ASN A 30 0.71 -13.47 4.47
C ASN A 30 0.02 -12.58 5.50
N VAL A 31 0.69 -12.26 6.61
CA VAL A 31 0.17 -11.32 7.61
C VAL A 31 -0.04 -9.95 6.97
N PHE A 32 0.93 -9.49 6.18
CA PHE A 32 0.85 -8.22 5.49
C PHE A 32 -0.24 -8.19 4.40
N LEU A 33 -0.38 -9.25 3.61
CA LEU A 33 -1.46 -9.39 2.61
C LEU A 33 -2.85 -9.38 3.27
N ASN A 34 -3.01 -10.08 4.40
CA ASN A 34 -4.25 -10.07 5.17
C ASN A 34 -4.57 -8.66 5.72
N PHE A 35 -3.55 -7.94 6.16
CA PHE A 35 -3.68 -6.55 6.55
C PHE A 35 -4.15 -5.66 5.38
N LEU A 36 -3.49 -5.75 4.21
CA LEU A 36 -3.90 -5.01 3.02
C LEU A 36 -5.35 -5.31 2.63
N TYR A 37 -5.73 -6.59 2.60
CA TYR A 37 -7.11 -6.99 2.32
C TYR A 37 -8.09 -6.43 3.35
N GLY A 38 -7.72 -6.43 4.63
CA GLY A 38 -8.52 -5.86 5.72
C GLY A 38 -8.78 -4.37 5.53
N ILE A 39 -7.73 -3.57 5.30
CA ILE A 39 -7.88 -2.12 5.15
C ILE A 39 -8.68 -1.75 3.89
N ILE A 40 -8.49 -2.45 2.77
CA ILE A 40 -9.21 -2.20 1.52
C ILE A 40 -10.71 -2.46 1.68
N ASN A 41 -11.08 -3.48 2.44
CA ASN A 41 -12.47 -3.80 2.70
C ASN A 41 -13.11 -2.86 3.72
N LYS A 42 -12.36 -2.45 4.75
CA LYS A 42 -12.81 -1.53 5.79
C LYS A 42 -13.04 -0.11 5.24
N HIS A 43 -12.16 0.34 4.35
CA HIS A 43 -12.14 1.73 3.88
C HIS A 43 -12.55 1.82 2.41
N ASN A 44 -13.82 2.19 2.15
CA ASN A 44 -14.38 2.29 0.80
C ASN A 44 -13.58 3.22 -0.14
N GLN A 45 -12.86 4.20 0.40
CA GLN A 45 -11.97 5.07 -0.38
C GLN A 45 -10.85 4.29 -1.09
N LEU A 46 -10.33 3.22 -0.48
CA LEU A 46 -9.29 2.38 -1.11
C LEU A 46 -9.81 1.60 -2.31
N LYS A 47 -11.12 1.34 -2.40
CA LYS A 47 -11.74 0.66 -3.55
C LYS A 47 -11.73 1.52 -4.81
N THR A 48 -11.50 2.83 -4.70
CA THR A 48 -11.33 3.71 -5.86
C THR A 48 -9.90 3.77 -6.37
N TYR A 49 -8.97 3.03 -5.77
CA TYR A 49 -7.58 2.93 -6.18
C TYR A 49 -7.33 1.58 -6.86
N ASP A 50 -6.51 1.58 -7.89
CA ASP A 50 -5.92 0.36 -8.43
C ASP A 50 -4.76 -0.06 -7.52
N LEU A 51 -4.63 -1.36 -7.25
CA LEU A 51 -3.53 -1.92 -6.46
C LEU A 51 -2.51 -2.61 -7.36
N PHE A 52 -1.24 -2.30 -7.11
CA PHE A 52 -0.10 -2.85 -7.82
C PHE A 52 0.91 -3.45 -6.84
N ASN A 53 1.68 -4.47 -7.23
CA ASN A 53 2.79 -4.99 -6.42
C ASN A 53 4.10 -5.16 -7.18
N SER A 54 5.19 -5.08 -6.42
CA SER A 54 6.52 -5.50 -6.80
C SER A 54 7.23 -6.07 -5.56
N LYS A 55 7.51 -7.37 -5.55
CA LYS A 55 8.11 -8.10 -4.41
C LYS A 55 7.35 -7.85 -3.09
N ASN A 56 7.94 -7.10 -2.16
CA ASN A 56 7.39 -6.79 -0.84
C ASN A 56 6.78 -5.37 -0.76
N THR A 57 6.66 -4.71 -1.92
CA THR A 57 6.16 -3.34 -2.05
C THR A 57 4.85 -3.33 -2.84
N PHE A 58 3.91 -2.52 -2.38
CA PHE A 58 2.57 -2.39 -2.93
C PHE A 58 2.26 -0.92 -3.15
N ALA A 59 1.54 -0.61 -4.23
CA ALA A 59 1.18 0.75 -4.58
C ALA A 59 -0.33 0.86 -4.82
N PHE A 60 -0.98 1.71 -4.03
CA PHE A 60 -2.33 2.20 -4.29
C PHE A 60 -2.24 3.40 -5.23
N VAL A 61 -2.82 3.27 -6.42
CA VAL A 61 -2.78 4.30 -7.46
C VAL A 61 -4.20 4.79 -7.73
N SER A 62 -4.43 6.09 -7.66
CA SER A 62 -5.75 6.65 -7.97
C SER A 62 -6.11 6.38 -9.44
N LYS A 63 -7.41 6.26 -9.75
CA LYS A 63 -7.88 6.01 -11.13
C LYS A 63 -7.35 7.02 -12.16
N ASP A 64 -7.18 8.27 -11.75
CA ASP A 64 -6.62 9.35 -12.59
C ASP A 64 -5.09 9.36 -12.65
N ARG A 65 -4.41 8.42 -11.99
CA ARG A 65 -2.95 8.23 -11.98
C ARG A 65 -2.18 9.43 -11.42
N LYS A 66 -2.80 10.25 -10.55
CA LYS A 66 -2.15 11.43 -9.95
C LYS A 66 -1.69 11.23 -8.52
N LYS A 67 -2.23 10.23 -7.82
CA LYS A 67 -1.90 9.94 -6.41
C LYS A 67 -1.41 8.52 -6.28
N TYR A 68 -0.27 8.39 -5.62
CA TYR A 68 0.35 7.11 -5.32
C TYR A 68 0.59 7.05 -3.82
N ILE A 69 0.15 5.95 -3.22
CA ILE A 69 0.50 5.60 -1.85
C ILE A 69 1.20 4.26 -1.92
N ILE A 70 2.44 4.21 -1.45
CA ILE A 70 3.29 3.04 -1.50
C ILE A 70 3.49 2.53 -0.09
N ILE A 71 3.27 1.25 0.06
CA ILE A 71 3.45 0.54 1.30
C ILE A 71 4.36 -0.66 1.06
N SER A 72 5.45 -0.74 1.81
CA SER A 72 6.39 -1.85 1.78
C SER A 72 6.50 -2.49 3.14
N TYR A 73 6.79 -3.80 3.15
CA TYR A 73 7.23 -4.47 4.35
C TYR A 73 8.62 -5.06 4.14
N GLU A 74 9.43 -5.05 5.18
CA GLU A 74 10.73 -5.71 5.16
C GLU A 74 10.60 -7.05 5.90
N GLU A 75 10.87 -8.14 5.19
CA GLU A 75 10.79 -9.51 5.76
C GLU A 75 12.07 -9.87 6.54
N GLU A 76 13.19 -9.26 6.14
CA GLU A 76 14.53 -9.49 6.69
C GLU A 76 14.86 -8.54 7.86
N GLN A 77 14.26 -7.35 7.89
CA GLN A 77 14.26 -6.49 9.07
C GLN A 77 12.99 -6.77 9.85
N GLU A 78 13.13 -7.47 10.98
CA GLU A 78 11.98 -7.77 11.83
C GLU A 78 11.19 -6.48 12.12
N ARG A 79 9.96 -6.43 11.61
CA ARG A 79 8.89 -5.50 12.00
C ARG A 79 9.00 -4.07 11.46
N LYS A 80 9.16 -3.90 10.15
CA LYS A 80 8.99 -2.59 9.53
C LYS A 80 7.95 -2.60 8.42
N ILE A 81 6.94 -1.75 8.57
CA ILE A 81 6.07 -1.31 7.48
C ILE A 81 6.46 0.13 7.18
N ASP A 82 6.88 0.39 5.95
CA ASP A 82 7.18 1.73 5.47
C ASP A 82 6.04 2.22 4.58
N LEU A 83 5.65 3.47 4.80
CA LEU A 83 4.63 4.15 4.02
C LEU A 83 5.23 5.40 3.40
N SER A 84 5.02 5.56 2.11
CA SER A 84 5.34 6.80 1.39
C SER A 84 4.18 7.17 0.48
N GLY A 85 4.07 8.45 0.15
CA GLY A 85 3.02 8.94 -0.72
C GLY A 85 3.45 10.17 -1.48
N PHE A 86 3.06 10.26 -2.74
CA PHE A 86 3.31 11.43 -3.55
C PHE A 86 2.10 11.77 -4.42
N ASN A 87 1.94 13.07 -4.61
CA ASN A 87 0.97 13.62 -5.54
C ASN A 87 1.76 14.16 -6.73
N LEU A 88 1.56 13.58 -7.90
CA LEU A 88 2.12 14.13 -9.11
C LEU A 88 1.24 15.31 -9.55
N LYS A 89 1.83 16.51 -9.55
CA LYS A 89 1.17 17.74 -9.99
C LYS A 89 1.61 18.04 -11.42
N GLY A 90 0.66 18.38 -12.29
CA GLY A 90 0.96 18.63 -13.70
C GLY A 90 1.26 17.34 -14.47
N LYS A 91 1.58 17.49 -15.76
CA LYS A 91 2.02 16.42 -16.65
C LYS A 91 3.43 16.73 -17.14
N ASP A 92 4.34 16.93 -16.20
CA ASP A 92 5.75 17.21 -16.47
C ASP A 92 6.54 15.90 -16.69
N GLN A 93 7.83 16.03 -17.01
CA GLN A 93 8.70 14.88 -17.26
C GLN A 93 8.74 13.92 -16.07
N THR A 94 8.82 14.44 -14.84
CA THR A 94 8.83 13.65 -13.59
C THR A 94 7.53 12.87 -13.40
N PHE A 95 6.37 13.43 -13.76
CA PHE A 95 5.10 12.70 -13.79
C PHE A 95 5.20 11.45 -14.68
N TYR A 96 5.69 11.60 -15.91
CA TYR A 96 5.74 10.50 -16.87
C TYR A 96 6.78 9.45 -16.47
N GLU A 97 7.94 9.86 -15.96
CA GLU A 97 8.99 8.95 -15.50
C GLU A 97 8.54 8.10 -14.31
N LEU A 98 7.96 8.72 -13.28
CA LEU A 98 7.45 8.00 -12.12
C LEU A 98 6.29 7.09 -12.52
N LYS A 99 5.33 7.59 -13.30
CA LYS A 99 4.23 6.78 -13.81
C LYS A 99 4.75 5.55 -14.57
N HIS A 100 5.67 5.75 -15.51
CA HIS A 100 6.28 4.68 -16.31
C HIS A 100 7.02 3.68 -15.42
N PHE A 101 7.82 4.16 -14.47
CA PHE A 101 8.52 3.29 -13.52
C PHE A 101 7.55 2.39 -12.75
N TYR A 102 6.47 2.93 -12.18
CA TYR A 102 5.50 2.10 -11.44
C TYR A 102 4.73 1.15 -12.36
N GLU A 103 4.26 1.60 -13.51
CA GLU A 103 3.49 0.75 -14.43
C GLU A 103 4.34 -0.35 -15.09
N THR A 104 5.64 -0.15 -15.22
CA THR A 104 6.58 -1.16 -15.77
C THR A 104 7.01 -2.17 -14.71
N ASN A 105 7.34 -1.71 -13.49
CA ASN A 105 7.94 -2.55 -12.45
C ASN A 105 6.92 -3.21 -11.52
N TYR A 106 5.67 -2.73 -11.54
CA TYR A 106 4.62 -3.26 -10.68
C TYR A 106 3.52 -3.94 -11.49
N LYS A 107 3.10 -5.12 -11.04
CA LYS A 107 2.00 -5.86 -11.65
C LYS A 107 0.68 -5.49 -10.97
N LYS A 108 -0.36 -5.27 -11.76
CA LYS A 108 -1.71 -5.00 -11.22
C LYS A 108 -2.21 -6.25 -10.49
N ILE A 109 -2.70 -6.08 -9.28
CA ILE A 109 -3.31 -7.15 -8.48
C ILE A 109 -4.84 -6.99 -8.53
N ASN A 110 -5.55 -8.10 -8.70
CA ASN A 110 -6.98 -8.13 -8.46
C ASN A 110 -7.24 -8.49 -7.00
N LEU A 111 -8.23 -7.85 -6.36
CA LEU A 111 -8.57 -8.17 -4.96
C LEU A 111 -9.00 -9.63 -4.76
N LYS A 112 -9.48 -10.29 -5.83
CA LYS A 112 -9.76 -11.72 -5.84
C LYS A 112 -8.52 -12.57 -5.58
N ASP A 113 -7.33 -12.07 -5.92
CA ASP A 113 -6.06 -12.78 -5.79
C ASP A 113 -5.58 -12.87 -4.32
N PHE A 114 -6.18 -12.09 -3.41
CA PHE A 114 -5.89 -12.15 -1.97
C PHE A 114 -6.53 -13.35 -1.26
N LYS A 115 -7.51 -14.03 -1.86
CA LYS A 115 -8.30 -15.09 -1.21
C LYS A 115 -7.69 -16.50 -1.33
N LYS A 116 -6.36 -16.64 -1.43
CA LYS A 116 -5.71 -17.96 -1.44
C LYS A 116 -5.36 -18.45 -0.04
#